data_AF-A0A094J6I5-F1
#
_entry.id   AF-A0A094J6I5-F1
#
_cell.length_a   1.000
_cell.length_b   1.000
_cell.length_c   1.000
_cell.angle_alpha   90.00
_cell.angle_beta   90.00
_cell.angle_gamma   90.00
#
_symmetry.space_group_name_H-M   'P 1'
#
loop_
_entity.id
_entity.type
_entity.pdbx_description
1 polymer ?
#
loop_
_entity_poly.entity_id
_entity_poly.type
_entity_poly.pdbx_seq_one_letter_code
_entity_poly.pdbx_strand_id
1 'polypeptide(L)'
;MRRGGSALYSHCSRSRNTQELIHYLQHIKEFWHRLLRGNYTALRKVDEATVKALELKSPRYSRRDARVLQGLLMRGQIFAEFSQPEREVIWGDLRSVDGLIPSLFTFFEDLKYLIACAGCLKRLVRLSRQDTVYTAFQENFTYSNQVGNQYTLEVAESTFVVKPGQVDRLDIGYRQLWLYAMRHYREIPKEAKSKLLAKVVVEREDENTLSALAVLANKVGFESAEIYDLKRRSSDNDIARNALLKARRPDQYQYNNSTLEASVAQIVSLFDTAIPVPPVFSSPSLASDSLKTPENRCGFQDEDSYEQDRKSIFITHIHCEGEEQGEEITSFFVRRSVYLAFFGNIANAAKIFSESQVTETNGRDQEIRALVEEERLALVEQEMISLVEEGTPAEVELERLERVQQERFVQEWIEQDWLGQEILEQEA
;
A
#
# COMPACT_ATOMS: atom_id res chain seq x y z
N MET A 1 21.43 9.94 25.88
CA MET A 1 20.53 9.88 24.72
C MET A 1 19.29 9.01 25.01
N ARG A 2 18.38 9.47 25.89
CA ARG A 2 17.12 8.75 26.23
C ARG A 2 15.95 9.73 26.29
N ARG A 3 15.54 10.28 25.14
CA ARG A 3 14.30 11.11 25.04
C ARG A 3 13.47 10.89 23.77
N GLY A 4 13.89 9.99 22.85
CA GLY A 4 13.18 9.72 21.60
C GLY A 4 12.14 8.58 21.64
N GLY A 5 12.29 7.59 22.53
CA GLY A 5 11.43 6.40 22.55
C GLY A 5 10.00 6.69 23.01
N SER A 6 9.83 7.44 24.10
CA SER A 6 8.52 7.62 24.78
C SER A 6 7.42 8.23 23.89
N ALA A 7 7.77 9.10 22.93
CA ALA A 7 6.80 9.69 21.99
C ALA A 7 6.35 8.70 20.89
N LEU A 8 7.25 7.83 20.43
CA LEU A 8 6.94 6.78 19.45
C LEU A 8 6.06 5.68 20.09
N TYR A 9 6.33 5.28 21.34
CA TYR A 9 5.51 4.31 22.07
C TYR A 9 4.10 4.81 22.39
N SER A 10 3.93 6.12 22.65
CA SER A 10 2.63 6.78 22.84
C SER A 10 1.79 6.87 21.56
N HIS A 11 2.42 7.00 20.39
CA HIS A 11 1.74 6.93 19.10
C HIS A 11 1.38 5.48 18.72
N CYS A 12 2.28 4.54 19.00
CA CYS A 12 2.06 3.12 18.73
C CYS A 12 0.96 2.51 19.62
N SER A 13 0.81 2.95 20.88
CA SER A 13 -0.26 2.51 21.77
C SER A 13 -1.65 3.07 21.43
N ARG A 14 -1.73 4.09 20.56
CA ARG A 14 -2.98 4.63 20.02
C ARG A 14 -3.43 3.98 18.70
N SER A 15 -2.57 3.19 18.06
CA SER A 15 -2.94 2.32 16.95
C SER A 15 -2.81 0.88 17.41
N ARG A 16 -3.87 0.31 17.99
CA ARG A 16 -3.91 -1.14 18.18
C ARG A 16 -3.82 -1.79 16.80
N ASN A 17 -2.66 -2.37 16.52
CA ASN A 17 -2.32 -3.28 15.43
C ASN A 17 -2.93 -2.97 14.05
N THR A 18 -2.32 -2.05 13.31
CA THR A 18 -2.54 -1.93 11.86
C THR A 18 -1.90 -3.14 11.17
N GLN A 19 -2.64 -3.77 10.24
CA GLN A 19 -2.24 -5.02 9.56
C GLN A 19 -0.85 -4.93 8.89
N GLU A 20 -0.49 -3.75 8.41
CA GLU A 20 0.79 -3.41 7.78
C GLU A 20 1.97 -3.64 8.74
N LEU A 21 1.82 -3.34 10.03
CA LEU A 21 2.89 -3.50 11.01
C LEU A 21 3.11 -4.97 11.33
N ILE A 22 2.01 -5.73 11.46
CA ILE A 22 2.06 -7.17 11.64
C ILE A 22 2.78 -7.80 10.44
N HIS A 23 2.44 -7.38 9.22
CA HIS A 23 3.08 -7.89 8.02
C HIS A 23 4.60 -7.60 8.00
N TYR A 24 5.06 -6.39 8.36
CA TYR A 24 6.50 -6.10 8.42
C TYR A 24 7.22 -6.95 9.47
N LEU A 25 6.65 -7.09 10.68
CA LEU A 25 7.24 -7.94 11.71
C LEU A 25 7.27 -9.42 11.29
N GLN A 26 6.24 -9.89 10.61
CA GLN A 26 6.22 -11.23 10.00
C GLN A 26 7.28 -11.35 8.91
N HIS A 27 7.50 -10.32 8.10
CA HIS A 27 8.57 -10.30 7.09
C HIS A 27 9.97 -10.45 7.73
N ILE A 28 10.23 -9.76 8.85
CA ILE A 28 11.49 -9.93 9.62
C ILE A 28 11.61 -11.37 10.13
N LYS A 29 10.56 -11.90 10.76
CA LYS A 29 10.56 -13.27 11.30
C LYS A 29 10.81 -14.29 10.19
N GLU A 30 10.10 -14.17 9.08
CA GLU A 30 10.16 -15.09 7.95
C GLU A 30 11.51 -15.03 7.24
N PHE A 31 12.14 -13.86 7.14
CA PHE A 31 13.51 -13.73 6.65
C PHE A 31 14.47 -14.61 7.44
N TRP A 32 14.50 -14.47 8.77
CA TRP A 32 15.39 -15.27 9.63
C TRP A 32 15.02 -16.76 9.64
N HIS A 33 13.72 -17.06 9.65
CA HIS A 33 13.22 -18.43 9.59
C HIS A 33 13.68 -19.13 8.30
N ARG A 34 13.56 -18.49 7.13
CA ARG A 34 14.03 -19.03 5.86
C ARG A 34 15.55 -19.16 5.82
N LEU A 35 16.26 -18.11 6.20
CA LEU A 35 17.72 -18.08 6.15
C LEU A 35 18.36 -19.19 7.00
N LEU A 36 17.73 -19.54 8.11
CA LEU A 36 18.18 -20.59 9.03
C LEU A 36 17.37 -21.89 8.90
N ARG A 37 16.59 -22.04 7.81
CA ARG A 37 15.83 -23.26 7.46
C ARG A 37 14.95 -23.77 8.61
N GLY A 38 14.31 -22.85 9.32
CA GLY A 38 13.44 -23.12 10.45
C GLY A 38 14.14 -23.54 11.75
N ASN A 39 15.48 -23.50 11.79
CA ASN A 39 16.23 -23.88 12.98
C ASN A 39 16.31 -22.72 14.00
N TYR A 40 15.37 -22.68 14.93
CA TYR A 40 15.35 -21.68 16.01
C TYR A 40 16.57 -21.76 16.95
N THR A 41 17.23 -22.92 17.07
CA THR A 41 18.46 -23.01 17.86
C THR A 41 19.63 -22.32 17.17
N ALA A 42 19.66 -22.33 15.84
CA ALA A 42 20.64 -21.57 15.06
C ALA A 42 20.43 -20.06 15.18
N LEU A 43 19.20 -19.59 15.40
CA LEU A 43 18.94 -18.17 15.62
C LEU A 43 19.66 -17.61 16.85
N ARG A 44 19.85 -18.44 17.89
CA ARG A 44 20.61 -18.07 19.10
C ARG A 44 22.11 -17.85 18.85
N LYS A 45 22.63 -18.34 17.72
CA LYS A 45 24.02 -18.16 17.29
C LYS A 45 24.23 -16.87 16.49
N VAL A 46 23.16 -16.15 16.17
CA VAL A 46 23.23 -14.88 15.42
C VAL A 46 23.42 -13.74 16.41
N ASP A 47 24.54 -13.05 16.29
CA ASP A 47 24.86 -11.89 17.12
C ASP A 47 24.39 -10.56 16.50
N GLU A 48 24.38 -9.51 17.32
CA GLU A 48 23.99 -8.16 16.89
C GLU A 48 24.89 -7.65 15.74
N ALA A 49 26.19 -7.95 15.78
CA ALA A 49 27.14 -7.53 14.75
C ALA A 49 26.80 -8.12 13.38
N THR A 50 26.36 -9.37 13.34
CA THR A 50 25.88 -10.05 12.13
C THR A 50 24.61 -9.37 11.61
N VAL A 51 23.64 -9.09 12.47
CA VAL A 51 22.41 -8.36 12.08
C VAL A 51 22.77 -7.00 11.50
N LYS A 52 23.66 -6.25 12.14
CA LYS A 52 24.12 -4.93 11.69
C LYS A 52 24.88 -4.94 10.37
N ALA A 53 25.64 -6.00 10.11
CA ALA A 53 26.32 -6.15 8.82
C ALA A 53 25.36 -6.46 7.68
N LEU A 54 24.27 -7.18 7.97
CA LEU A 54 23.30 -7.63 6.97
C LEU A 54 22.21 -6.60 6.68
N GLU A 55 21.71 -5.88 7.68
CA GLU A 55 20.57 -4.96 7.51
C GLU A 55 20.83 -3.95 6.36
N LEU A 56 19.78 -3.64 5.59
CA LEU A 56 19.82 -2.72 4.44
C LEU A 56 20.67 -3.18 3.24
N LYS A 57 21.14 -4.44 3.23
CA LYS A 57 21.85 -5.02 2.10
C LYS A 57 20.91 -5.76 1.17
N SER A 58 21.22 -5.73 -0.13
CA SER A 58 20.51 -6.51 -1.13
C SER A 58 21.49 -7.26 -2.03
N PRO A 59 22.07 -8.37 -1.56
CA PRO A 59 23.10 -9.12 -2.29
C PRO A 59 22.59 -9.76 -3.60
N ARG A 60 21.27 -9.85 -3.79
CA ARG A 60 20.68 -10.27 -5.06
C ARG A 60 20.83 -9.22 -6.16
N TYR A 61 20.67 -7.92 -5.81
CA TYR A 61 20.59 -6.82 -6.77
C TYR A 61 21.87 -5.96 -6.81
N SER A 62 22.55 -5.77 -5.68
CA SER A 62 23.81 -5.01 -5.57
C SER A 62 25.02 -5.93 -5.51
N ARG A 63 25.86 -5.88 -6.56
CA ARG A 63 27.16 -6.58 -6.58
C ARG A 63 28.10 -6.08 -5.49
N ARG A 64 27.99 -4.81 -5.10
CA ARG A 64 28.78 -4.24 -4.01
C ARG A 64 28.40 -4.87 -2.68
N ASP A 65 27.11 -4.92 -2.35
CA ASP A 65 26.62 -5.56 -1.12
C ASP A 65 26.99 -7.04 -1.10
N ALA A 66 26.82 -7.73 -2.24
CA ALA A 66 27.19 -9.13 -2.36
C ALA A 66 28.67 -9.37 -2.02
N ARG A 67 29.59 -8.59 -2.62
CA ARG A 67 31.03 -8.72 -2.35
C ARG A 67 31.38 -8.43 -0.89
N VAL A 68 30.77 -7.40 -0.29
CA VAL A 68 31.00 -7.05 1.12
C VAL A 68 30.55 -8.19 2.03
N LEU A 69 29.32 -8.65 1.86
CA LEU A 69 28.76 -9.73 2.69
C LEU A 69 29.51 -11.04 2.52
N GLN A 70 29.81 -11.43 1.28
CA GLN A 70 30.58 -12.63 1.01
C GLN A 70 31.96 -12.58 1.68
N GLY A 71 32.65 -11.44 1.59
CA GLY A 71 33.95 -11.25 2.24
C GLY A 71 33.89 -11.40 3.76
N LEU A 72 32.90 -10.77 4.41
CA LEU A 72 32.71 -10.86 5.86
C LEU A 72 32.39 -12.30 6.29
N LEU A 73 31.51 -12.97 5.54
CA LEU A 73 31.05 -14.32 5.84
C LEU A 73 32.16 -15.37 5.65
N MET A 74 32.93 -15.28 4.56
CA MET A 74 34.05 -16.21 4.30
C MET A 74 35.19 -16.06 5.30
N ARG A 75 35.39 -14.87 5.86
CA ARG A 75 36.35 -14.63 6.95
C ARG A 75 35.80 -14.99 8.33
N GLY A 76 34.53 -15.41 8.43
CA GLY A 76 33.88 -15.72 9.71
C GLY A 76 33.67 -14.50 10.61
N GLN A 77 33.64 -13.30 10.05
CA GLN A 77 33.40 -12.05 10.80
C GLN A 77 31.91 -11.82 11.08
N ILE A 78 31.04 -12.48 10.31
CA ILE A 78 29.60 -12.59 10.55
C ILE A 78 29.23 -14.06 10.56
N PHE A 79 28.18 -14.43 11.31
CA PHE A 79 27.86 -15.83 11.60
C PHE A 79 29.06 -16.59 12.21
N ALA A 80 29.75 -15.96 13.16
CA ALA A 80 31.00 -16.48 13.73
C ALA A 80 30.86 -17.87 14.37
N GLU A 81 29.72 -18.14 15.01
CA GLU A 81 29.41 -19.43 15.64
C GLU A 81 28.99 -20.55 14.67
N PHE A 82 28.90 -20.25 13.37
CA PHE A 82 28.59 -21.23 12.33
C PHE A 82 29.88 -21.78 11.71
N SER A 83 29.86 -23.06 11.35
CA SER A 83 30.93 -23.71 10.59
C SER A 83 31.00 -23.18 9.16
N GLN A 84 32.13 -23.38 8.48
CA GLN A 84 32.32 -22.92 7.11
C GLN A 84 31.27 -23.48 6.12
N PRO A 85 30.92 -24.78 6.13
CA PRO A 85 29.85 -25.31 5.28
C PRO A 85 28.47 -24.70 5.57
N GLU A 86 28.14 -24.44 6.85
CA GLU A 86 26.90 -23.76 7.22
C GLU A 86 26.87 -22.32 6.67
N ARG A 87 27.99 -21.61 6.75
CA ARG A 87 28.11 -20.25 6.18
C ARG A 87 27.94 -20.26 4.66
N GLU A 88 28.50 -21.23 3.94
CA GLU A 88 28.32 -21.36 2.48
C GLU A 88 26.86 -21.56 2.09
N VAL A 89 26.12 -22.35 2.88
CA VAL A 89 24.67 -22.53 2.71
C VAL A 89 23.92 -21.21 2.95
N ILE A 90 24.20 -20.54 4.07
CA ILE A 90 23.61 -19.23 4.40
C ILE A 90 23.89 -18.22 3.28
N TRP A 91 25.08 -18.25 2.69
CA TRP A 91 25.43 -17.37 1.57
C TRP A 91 24.59 -17.65 0.32
N GLY A 92 24.34 -18.92 -0.01
CA GLY A 92 23.43 -19.30 -1.10
C GLY A 92 22.04 -18.71 -0.90
N ASP A 93 21.51 -18.84 0.33
CA ASP A 93 20.18 -18.36 0.69
C ASP A 93 20.12 -16.81 0.69
N LEU A 94 21.15 -16.12 1.21
CA LEU A 94 21.24 -14.64 1.18
C LEU A 94 21.16 -14.07 -0.24
N ARG A 95 21.79 -14.72 -1.23
CA ARG A 95 21.77 -14.26 -2.63
C ARG A 95 20.40 -14.37 -3.29
N SER A 96 19.48 -15.13 -2.71
CA SER A 96 18.12 -15.30 -3.24
C SER A 96 17.14 -14.25 -2.72
N VAL A 97 17.53 -13.48 -1.70
CA VAL A 97 16.66 -12.50 -1.02
C VAL A 97 16.21 -11.42 -2.00
N ASP A 98 14.90 -11.35 -2.27
CA ASP A 98 14.27 -10.32 -3.09
C ASP A 98 13.89 -9.10 -2.23
N GLY A 99 14.84 -8.19 -2.06
CA GLY A 99 14.65 -6.97 -1.28
C GLY A 99 15.86 -6.59 -0.45
N LEU A 100 15.67 -5.62 0.43
CA LEU A 100 16.60 -5.30 1.50
C LEU A 100 16.43 -6.29 2.65
N ILE A 101 17.55 -6.71 3.23
CA ILE A 101 17.53 -7.53 4.43
C ILE A 101 16.92 -6.71 5.58
N PRO A 102 15.79 -7.17 6.17
CA PRO A 102 15.06 -6.41 7.17
C PRO A 102 15.65 -6.61 8.57
N SER A 103 15.44 -5.64 9.45
CA SER A 103 15.75 -5.74 10.88
C SER A 103 14.75 -4.92 11.69
N LEU A 104 14.78 -5.04 13.03
CA LEU A 104 13.97 -4.16 13.88
C LEU A 104 14.36 -2.68 13.70
N PHE A 105 15.64 -2.40 13.40
CA PHE A 105 16.07 -1.04 13.09
C PHE A 105 15.39 -0.53 11.80
N THR A 106 15.39 -1.32 10.72
CA THR A 106 14.74 -0.90 9.46
C THR A 106 13.24 -0.71 9.66
N PHE A 107 12.58 -1.60 10.41
CA PHE A 107 11.18 -1.46 10.78
C PHE A 107 10.87 -0.12 11.44
N PHE A 108 11.65 0.29 12.46
CA PHE A 108 11.39 1.55 13.15
C PHE A 108 11.67 2.78 12.29
N GLU A 109 12.66 2.74 11.38
CA GLU A 109 12.88 3.83 10.43
C GLU A 109 11.75 3.92 9.39
N ASP A 110 11.37 2.79 8.80
CA ASP A 110 10.30 2.70 7.81
C ASP A 110 8.92 3.04 8.40
N LEU A 111 8.70 2.72 9.68
CA LEU A 111 7.48 3.08 10.41
C LEU A 111 7.29 4.59 10.48
N LYS A 112 8.35 5.37 10.68
CA LYS A 112 8.25 6.84 10.69
C LYS A 112 7.75 7.37 9.35
N TYR A 113 8.22 6.77 8.26
CA TYR A 113 7.78 7.08 6.91
C TYR A 113 6.32 6.67 6.68
N LEU A 114 5.94 5.45 7.06
CA LEU A 114 4.57 4.96 6.93
C LEU A 114 3.58 5.85 7.71
N ILE A 115 3.92 6.26 8.94
CA ILE A 115 3.10 7.17 9.76
C ILE A 115 2.88 8.52 9.04
N ALA A 116 3.90 9.05 8.36
CA ALA A 116 3.75 10.27 7.58
C ALA A 116 2.77 10.08 6.41
N CYS A 117 2.86 8.96 5.70
CA CYS A 117 1.95 8.61 4.61
C CYS A 117 0.51 8.41 5.11
N ALA A 118 0.34 7.72 6.24
CA ALA A 118 -0.97 7.42 6.84
C ALA A 118 -1.79 8.68 7.12
N GLY A 119 -1.14 9.81 7.40
CA GLY A 119 -1.80 11.10 7.60
C GLY A 119 -2.71 11.49 6.44
N CYS A 120 -2.35 11.12 5.20
CA CYS A 120 -3.13 11.39 4.00
C CYS A 120 -4.44 10.59 4.00
N LEU A 121 -4.34 9.29 4.29
CA LEU A 121 -5.46 8.36 4.24
C LEU A 121 -6.51 8.63 5.32
N LYS A 122 -6.05 9.06 6.50
CA LYS A 122 -6.94 9.45 7.62
C LYS A 122 -7.87 10.61 7.29
N ARG A 123 -7.60 11.38 6.23
CA ARG A 123 -8.47 12.48 5.78
C ARG A 123 -9.64 12.00 4.93
N LEU A 124 -9.61 10.75 4.45
CA LEU A 124 -10.66 10.16 3.64
C LEU A 124 -11.69 9.39 4.45
N VAL A 125 -11.46 9.15 5.73
CA VAL A 125 -12.34 8.31 6.57
C VAL A 125 -12.43 8.88 7.98
N ARG A 126 -13.57 8.68 8.63
CA ARG A 126 -13.68 8.89 10.08
C ARG A 126 -13.07 7.70 10.81
N LEU A 127 -12.23 8.00 11.79
CA LEU A 127 -11.65 6.98 12.67
C LEU A 127 -12.22 7.11 14.07
N SER A 128 -12.81 6.02 14.56
CA SER A 128 -13.10 5.84 15.98
C SER A 128 -11.83 5.49 16.77
N ARG A 129 -11.95 5.33 18.09
CA ARG A 129 -10.80 4.90 18.92
C ARG A 129 -10.43 3.44 18.71
N GLN A 130 -11.33 2.65 18.14
CA GLN A 130 -11.17 1.21 17.93
C GLN A 130 -10.71 0.89 16.50
N ASP A 131 -10.81 1.84 15.57
CA ASP A 131 -10.57 1.58 14.17
C ASP A 131 -9.08 1.67 13.83
N THR A 132 -8.66 0.74 12.97
CA THR A 132 -7.42 0.88 12.20
C THR A 132 -7.73 1.62 10.90
N VAL A 133 -6.69 2.13 10.22
CA VAL A 133 -6.87 2.69 8.87
C VAL A 133 -7.49 1.64 7.94
N TYR A 134 -6.98 0.41 7.97
CA TYR A 134 -7.50 -0.70 7.16
C TYR A 134 -8.99 -0.98 7.44
N THR A 135 -9.39 -1.18 8.69
CA THR A 135 -10.78 -1.51 9.03
C THR A 135 -11.75 -0.39 8.63
N ALA A 136 -11.35 0.87 8.79
CA ALA A 136 -12.17 1.99 8.34
C ALA A 136 -12.33 2.00 6.81
N PHE A 137 -11.27 1.74 6.04
CA PHE A 137 -11.38 1.62 4.58
C PHE A 137 -12.18 0.38 4.16
N GLN A 138 -12.03 -0.74 4.86
CA GLN A 138 -12.82 -1.95 4.61
C GLN A 138 -14.32 -1.70 4.79
N GLU A 139 -14.72 -1.00 5.85
CA GLU A 139 -16.13 -0.64 6.10
C GLU A 139 -16.69 0.34 5.06
N ASN A 140 -15.84 1.20 4.52
CA ASN A 140 -16.20 2.18 3.49
C ASN A 140 -15.97 1.62 2.06
N PHE A 141 -15.63 0.35 1.91
CA PHE A 141 -15.46 -0.27 0.60
C PHE A 141 -16.80 -0.75 0.08
N THR A 142 -17.22 -0.20 -1.05
CA THR A 142 -18.46 -0.62 -1.70
C THR A 142 -18.16 -1.64 -2.78
N TYR A 143 -18.85 -2.78 -2.73
CA TYR A 143 -19.04 -3.63 -3.89
C TYR A 143 -19.98 -2.90 -4.86
N SER A 144 -19.62 -1.72 -5.35
CA SER A 144 -20.44 -1.06 -6.35
C SER A 144 -20.57 -2.04 -7.52
N ASN A 145 -21.82 -2.30 -7.92
CA ASN A 145 -22.30 -3.23 -8.94
C ASN A 145 -21.76 -2.89 -10.35
N GLN A 146 -20.46 -2.71 -10.49
CA GLN A 146 -19.78 -2.51 -11.76
C GLN A 146 -19.67 -3.87 -12.43
N VAL A 147 -20.61 -4.10 -13.35
CA VAL A 147 -20.60 -5.02 -14.48
C VAL A 147 -19.32 -5.86 -14.58
N GLY A 148 -19.36 -7.07 -14.04
CA GLY A 148 -18.36 -8.11 -14.28
C GLY A 148 -17.10 -8.07 -13.42
N ASN A 149 -16.26 -9.07 -13.63
CA ASN A 149 -14.96 -9.23 -12.98
C ASN A 149 -13.99 -8.18 -13.51
N GLN A 150 -14.16 -6.91 -13.12
CA GLN A 150 -13.29 -5.80 -13.52
C GLN A 150 -12.78 -5.03 -12.31
N TYR A 151 -11.64 -4.36 -12.46
CA TYR A 151 -11.03 -3.52 -11.43
C TYR A 151 -10.27 -2.35 -12.06
N THR A 152 -10.18 -1.24 -11.31
CA THR A 152 -9.55 0.00 -11.76
C THR A 152 -8.11 0.10 -11.24
N LEU A 153 -7.19 0.46 -12.14
CA LEU A 153 -5.79 0.76 -11.82
C LEU A 153 -5.43 2.18 -12.22
N GLU A 154 -4.81 2.92 -11.31
CA GLU A 154 -4.06 4.13 -11.64
C GLU A 154 -2.66 3.74 -12.14
N VAL A 155 -2.42 3.94 -13.44
CA VAL A 155 -1.15 3.59 -14.09
C VAL A 155 -0.20 4.79 -14.21
N ALA A 156 -0.74 6.00 -14.07
CA ALA A 156 -0.03 7.27 -14.02
C ALA A 156 -0.91 8.32 -13.32
N GLU A 157 -0.36 9.49 -13.02
CA GLU A 157 -1.10 10.58 -12.36
C GLU A 157 -2.44 10.84 -13.04
N SER A 158 -3.53 10.68 -12.28
CA SER A 158 -4.91 10.88 -12.75
C SER A 158 -5.30 10.05 -13.99
N THR A 159 -4.54 8.99 -14.28
CA THR A 159 -4.71 8.15 -15.46
C THR A 159 -5.09 6.74 -15.04
N PHE A 160 -6.30 6.32 -15.43
CA PHE A 160 -6.92 5.09 -14.97
C PHE A 160 -7.16 4.12 -16.11
N VAL A 161 -6.95 2.84 -15.84
CA VAL A 161 -7.26 1.73 -16.75
C VAL A 161 -8.18 0.77 -16.01
N VAL A 162 -9.27 0.36 -16.67
CA VAL A 162 -10.15 -0.71 -16.18
C VAL A 162 -9.70 -2.01 -16.81
N LYS A 163 -9.41 -3.02 -15.98
CA LYS A 163 -8.96 -4.35 -16.43
C LYS A 163 -9.94 -5.43 -16.02
N PRO A 164 -10.14 -6.47 -16.84
CA PRO A 164 -10.83 -7.67 -16.41
C PRO A 164 -9.92 -8.51 -15.48
N GLY A 165 -10.50 -9.14 -14.46
CA GLY A 165 -9.81 -10.03 -13.55
C GLY A 165 -10.62 -10.35 -12.29
N GLN A 166 -10.46 -11.58 -11.80
CA GLN A 166 -10.83 -11.96 -10.44
C GLN A 166 -9.63 -11.67 -9.55
N VAL A 167 -9.73 -10.60 -8.77
CA VAL A 167 -8.68 -10.09 -7.89
C VAL A 167 -9.30 -9.59 -6.58
N ASP A 168 -8.49 -9.52 -5.53
CA ASP A 168 -8.88 -8.84 -4.30
C ASP A 168 -8.92 -7.32 -4.55
N ARG A 169 -10.10 -6.80 -4.89
CA ARG A 169 -10.31 -5.39 -5.25
C ARG A 169 -10.10 -4.47 -4.05
N LEU A 170 -10.44 -4.94 -2.85
CA LEU A 170 -10.23 -4.19 -1.61
C LEU A 170 -8.72 -4.01 -1.39
N ASP A 171 -7.95 -5.09 -1.45
CA ASP A 171 -6.50 -5.06 -1.25
C ASP A 171 -5.80 -4.22 -2.34
N ILE A 172 -6.15 -4.42 -3.62
CA ILE A 172 -5.59 -3.63 -4.73
C ILE A 172 -5.95 -2.15 -4.58
N GLY A 173 -7.20 -1.82 -4.29
CA GLY A 173 -7.65 -0.44 -4.07
C GLY A 173 -6.91 0.19 -2.89
N TYR A 174 -6.83 -0.51 -1.76
CA TYR A 174 -6.19 -0.03 -0.55
C TYR A 174 -4.70 0.24 -0.75
N ARG A 175 -4.00 -0.66 -1.46
CA ARG A 175 -2.59 -0.49 -1.85
C ARG A 175 -2.38 0.71 -2.76
N GLN A 176 -3.28 0.98 -3.70
CA GLN A 176 -3.19 2.15 -4.56
C GLN A 176 -3.29 3.45 -3.75
N LEU A 177 -4.14 3.50 -2.72
CA LEU A 177 -4.20 4.65 -1.82
C LEU A 177 -2.90 4.87 -1.05
N TRP A 178 -2.29 3.79 -0.53
CA TRP A 178 -0.98 3.89 0.12
C TRP A 178 0.11 4.35 -0.83
N LEU A 179 0.12 3.86 -2.08
CA LEU A 179 1.08 4.28 -3.09
C LEU A 179 0.91 5.77 -3.44
N TYR A 180 -0.34 6.25 -3.57
CA TYR A 180 -0.62 7.67 -3.72
C TYR A 180 -0.08 8.47 -2.53
N ALA A 181 -0.36 8.02 -1.30
CA ALA A 181 0.15 8.68 -0.11
C ALA A 181 1.69 8.72 -0.08
N MET A 182 2.36 7.65 -0.52
CA MET A 182 3.82 7.62 -0.65
C MET A 182 4.35 8.61 -1.70
N ARG A 183 3.59 8.88 -2.77
CA ARG A 183 3.93 9.91 -3.77
C ARG A 183 3.78 11.33 -3.23
N HIS A 184 2.78 11.57 -2.37
CA HIS A 184 2.33 12.93 -2.03
C HIS A 184 2.39 13.32 -0.55
N TYR A 185 2.96 12.50 0.35
CA TYR A 185 2.95 12.76 1.80
C TYR A 185 3.61 14.10 2.20
N ARG A 186 4.46 14.69 1.35
CA ARG A 186 5.08 16.01 1.59
C ARG A 186 4.15 17.17 1.23
N GLU A 187 3.30 16.97 0.24
CA GLU A 187 2.32 17.94 -0.28
C GLU A 187 1.01 17.91 0.50
N ILE A 188 0.82 16.95 1.42
CA ILE A 188 -0.39 16.88 2.25
C ILE A 188 -0.05 17.38 3.65
N PRO A 189 -0.57 18.56 4.07
CA PRO A 189 -0.28 19.10 5.38
C PRO A 189 -0.72 18.17 6.49
N LYS A 190 0.14 18.05 7.50
CA LYS A 190 -0.29 17.63 8.84
C LYS A 190 -1.32 18.63 9.33
N GLU A 191 -2.44 18.16 9.90
CA GLU A 191 -3.53 19.02 10.38
C GLU A 191 -3.00 20.28 11.08
N ALA A 192 -3.15 21.43 10.42
CA ALA A 192 -2.43 22.63 10.80
C ALA A 192 -2.98 23.23 12.09
N LYS A 193 -2.09 23.42 13.08
CA LYS A 193 -2.29 24.39 14.17
C LYS A 193 -1.73 25.75 13.72
N SER A 194 -2.61 26.61 13.20
CA SER A 194 -2.43 28.06 12.94
C SER A 194 -2.00 28.56 11.55
N LYS A 195 -2.24 29.87 11.33
CA LYS A 195 -2.39 30.60 10.06
C LYS A 195 -1.24 31.58 9.83
N LEU A 196 -0.63 31.57 8.64
CA LEU A 196 0.22 32.65 8.09
C LEU A 196 -0.08 32.85 6.59
N LEU A 197 0.47 33.87 5.92
CA LEU A 197 -0.01 34.37 4.61
C LEU A 197 0.63 33.74 3.35
N ALA A 198 1.75 33.01 3.47
CA ALA A 198 2.28 32.17 2.37
C ALA A 198 1.40 30.93 2.05
N LYS A 199 0.23 30.87 2.70
CA LYS A 199 -0.62 29.70 2.85
C LYS A 199 -1.58 29.53 1.68
N VAL A 200 -1.90 30.57 0.90
CA VAL A 200 -2.94 30.48 -0.15
C VAL A 200 -2.53 29.62 -1.36
N VAL A 201 -1.26 29.70 -1.81
CA VAL A 201 -0.78 28.88 -2.94
C VAL A 201 -0.57 27.43 -2.50
N VAL A 202 0.07 27.25 -1.34
CA VAL A 202 0.29 25.93 -0.72
C VAL A 202 -1.04 25.25 -0.39
N GLU A 203 -2.00 25.95 0.23
CA GLU A 203 -3.35 25.41 0.52
C GLU A 203 -4.07 24.93 -0.74
N ARG A 204 -3.88 25.60 -1.89
CA ARG A 204 -4.51 25.17 -3.14
C ARG A 204 -3.86 23.93 -3.74
N GLU A 205 -2.53 23.82 -3.71
CA GLU A 205 -1.83 22.62 -4.14
C GLU A 205 -2.18 21.43 -3.23
N ASP A 206 -2.21 21.65 -1.91
CA ASP A 206 -2.61 20.67 -0.91
C ASP A 206 -4.06 20.19 -1.14
N GLU A 207 -4.99 21.11 -1.40
CA GLU A 207 -6.41 20.80 -1.66
C GLU A 207 -6.59 20.00 -2.97
N ASN A 208 -5.83 20.33 -4.01
CA ASN A 208 -5.87 19.59 -5.27
C ASN A 208 -5.38 18.16 -5.09
N THR A 209 -4.25 17.96 -4.40
CA THR A 209 -3.68 16.64 -4.12
C THR A 209 -4.64 15.78 -3.27
N LEU A 210 -5.32 16.38 -2.29
CA LEU A 210 -6.32 15.65 -1.49
C LEU A 210 -7.59 15.32 -2.25
N SER A 211 -8.03 16.24 -3.11
CA SER A 211 -9.18 15.99 -3.97
C SER A 211 -8.88 14.89 -4.98
N ALA A 212 -7.67 14.89 -5.56
CA ALA A 212 -7.19 13.81 -6.42
C ALA A 212 -7.10 12.47 -5.69
N LEU A 213 -6.62 12.43 -4.44
CA LEU A 213 -6.66 11.25 -3.59
C LEU A 213 -8.10 10.75 -3.36
N ALA A 214 -9.06 11.66 -3.14
CA ALA A 214 -10.46 11.30 -2.98
C ALA A 214 -11.09 10.79 -4.30
N VAL A 215 -10.71 11.35 -5.44
CA VAL A 215 -11.10 10.84 -6.77
C VAL A 215 -10.57 9.43 -6.99
N LEU A 216 -9.28 9.18 -6.68
CA LEU A 216 -8.68 7.85 -6.72
C LEU A 216 -9.46 6.88 -5.82
N ALA A 217 -9.68 7.23 -4.55
CA ALA A 217 -10.42 6.40 -3.59
C ALA A 217 -11.80 6.01 -4.11
N ASN A 218 -12.55 6.96 -4.65
CA ASN A 218 -13.84 6.69 -5.25
C ASN A 218 -13.75 5.79 -6.49
N LYS A 219 -12.77 6.02 -7.39
CA LYS A 219 -12.57 5.20 -8.60
C LYS A 219 -12.17 3.75 -8.29
N VAL A 220 -11.50 3.50 -7.16
CA VAL A 220 -11.10 2.14 -6.74
C VAL A 220 -12.08 1.50 -5.75
N GLY A 221 -13.23 2.12 -5.47
CA GLY A 221 -14.37 1.49 -4.78
C GLY A 221 -14.62 1.95 -3.34
N PHE A 222 -13.87 2.92 -2.82
CA PHE A 222 -14.09 3.45 -1.47
C PHE A 222 -15.05 4.66 -1.49
N GLU A 223 -16.00 4.66 -0.55
CA GLU A 223 -16.99 5.70 -0.41
C GLU A 223 -17.16 6.10 1.05
N SER A 224 -17.03 7.40 1.33
CA SER A 224 -17.28 8.00 2.64
C SER A 224 -17.75 9.43 2.45
N ALA A 225 -18.36 10.03 3.47
CA ALA A 225 -18.75 11.44 3.41
C ALA A 225 -17.53 12.35 3.13
N GLU A 226 -16.39 12.04 3.74
CA GLU A 226 -15.13 12.76 3.54
C GLU A 226 -14.62 12.66 2.11
N ILE A 227 -14.69 11.46 1.48
CA ILE A 227 -14.32 11.26 0.07
C ILE A 227 -15.21 12.10 -0.83
N TYR A 228 -16.53 12.10 -0.60
CA TYR A 228 -17.46 12.89 -1.40
C TYR A 228 -17.23 14.40 -1.25
N ASP A 229 -17.00 14.87 -0.02
CA ASP A 229 -16.75 16.29 0.27
C ASP A 229 -15.44 16.79 -0.36
N LEU A 230 -14.39 15.97 -0.35
CA LEU A 230 -13.10 16.30 -0.98
C LEU A 230 -13.19 16.25 -2.51
N LYS A 231 -13.88 15.26 -3.08
CA LYS A 231 -14.10 15.15 -4.53
C LYS A 231 -14.83 16.36 -5.10
N ARG A 232 -15.81 16.93 -4.38
CA ARG A 232 -16.53 18.15 -4.78
C ARG A 232 -15.64 19.40 -4.90
N ARG A 233 -14.47 19.38 -4.27
CA ARG A 233 -13.48 20.46 -4.29
C ARG A 233 -12.39 20.24 -5.34
N SER A 234 -12.60 19.30 -6.28
CA SER A 234 -11.62 19.05 -7.34
C SER A 234 -11.53 20.22 -8.31
N SER A 235 -10.35 20.40 -8.90
CA SER A 235 -10.13 21.35 -9.98
C SER A 235 -11.16 21.18 -11.11
N ASP A 236 -11.49 19.94 -11.47
CA ASP A 236 -12.48 19.63 -12.50
C ASP A 236 -13.89 20.09 -12.11
N ASN A 237 -14.30 19.89 -10.84
CA ASN A 237 -15.56 20.40 -10.33
C ASN A 237 -15.59 21.93 -10.37
N ASP A 238 -14.50 22.58 -9.99
CA ASP A 238 -14.39 24.04 -10.04
C ASP A 238 -14.39 24.57 -11.47
N ILE A 239 -13.71 23.92 -12.41
CA ILE A 239 -13.72 24.27 -13.83
C ILE A 239 -15.14 24.15 -14.38
N ALA A 240 -15.82 23.02 -14.14
CA ALA A 240 -17.18 22.79 -14.58
C ALA A 240 -18.17 23.82 -13.99
N ARG A 241 -18.08 24.07 -12.68
CA ARG A 241 -18.92 25.05 -12.00
C ARG A 241 -18.68 26.47 -12.53
N ASN A 242 -17.42 26.86 -12.68
CA ASN A 242 -17.05 28.17 -13.22
C ASN A 242 -17.50 28.32 -14.69
N ALA A 243 -17.40 27.28 -15.50
CA ALA A 243 -17.86 27.29 -16.89
C ALA A 243 -19.39 27.54 -16.97
N LEU A 244 -20.18 26.85 -16.15
CA LEU A 244 -21.63 27.02 -16.08
C LEU A 244 -22.02 28.46 -15.69
N LEU A 245 -21.43 28.98 -14.60
CA LEU A 245 -21.74 30.31 -14.09
C LEU A 245 -21.20 31.44 -14.98
N LYS A 246 -20.14 31.18 -15.75
CA LYS A 246 -19.62 32.13 -16.75
C LYS A 246 -20.49 32.14 -18.01
N ALA A 247 -21.03 30.99 -18.42
CA ALA A 247 -21.91 30.87 -19.58
C ALA A 247 -23.33 31.39 -19.31
N ARG A 248 -23.80 31.30 -18.07
CA ARG A 248 -25.11 31.81 -17.62
C ARG A 248 -24.91 32.68 -16.39
N ARG A 249 -24.88 33.99 -16.60
CA ARG A 249 -24.53 34.95 -15.55
C ARG A 249 -25.56 34.89 -14.39
N PRO A 250 -25.10 34.86 -13.12
CA PRO A 250 -26.00 34.71 -11.97
C PRO A 250 -27.02 35.84 -11.78
N ASP A 251 -26.79 37.02 -12.37
CA ASP A 251 -27.74 38.15 -12.36
C ASP A 251 -28.94 37.94 -13.29
N GLN A 252 -28.84 37.00 -14.23
CA GLN A 252 -29.87 36.77 -15.27
C GLN A 252 -30.46 35.36 -15.22
N TYR A 253 -29.72 34.39 -14.68
CA TYR A 253 -30.08 32.99 -14.65
C TYR A 253 -29.79 32.40 -13.28
N GLN A 254 -30.69 31.54 -12.79
CA GLN A 254 -30.53 30.87 -11.50
C GLN A 254 -30.57 29.35 -11.69
N TYR A 255 -29.54 28.68 -11.18
CA TYR A 255 -29.60 27.26 -10.90
C TYR A 255 -30.10 27.07 -9.46
N ASN A 256 -31.01 26.13 -9.24
CA ASN A 256 -31.15 25.58 -7.90
C ASN A 256 -29.92 24.70 -7.59
N ASN A 257 -29.67 24.43 -6.31
CA ASN A 257 -28.43 23.76 -5.90
C ASN A 257 -28.33 22.34 -6.49
N SER A 258 -29.43 21.57 -6.52
CA SER A 258 -29.42 20.21 -7.05
C SER A 258 -29.16 20.15 -8.55
N THR A 259 -29.73 21.05 -9.33
CA THR A 259 -29.51 21.15 -10.79
C THR A 259 -28.10 21.61 -11.12
N LEU A 260 -27.53 22.54 -10.34
CA LEU A 260 -26.13 22.96 -10.52
C LEU A 260 -25.19 21.78 -10.31
N GLU A 261 -25.31 21.07 -9.20
CA GLU A 261 -24.48 19.91 -8.90
C GLU A 261 -24.65 18.80 -9.95
N ALA A 262 -25.88 18.54 -10.41
CA ALA A 262 -26.12 17.58 -11.49
C ALA A 262 -25.47 17.99 -12.81
N SER A 263 -25.49 19.29 -13.14
CA SER A 263 -24.85 19.83 -14.35
C SER A 263 -23.31 19.79 -14.24
N VAL A 264 -22.76 20.08 -13.07
CA VAL A 264 -21.32 19.93 -12.79
C VAL A 264 -20.91 18.47 -12.98
N ALA A 265 -21.65 17.52 -12.40
CA ALA A 265 -21.38 16.10 -12.55
C ALA A 265 -21.42 15.65 -14.02
N GLN A 266 -22.35 16.16 -14.82
CA GLN A 266 -22.41 15.88 -16.26
C GLN A 266 -21.17 16.38 -17.00
N ILE A 267 -20.72 17.62 -16.74
CA ILE A 267 -19.50 18.14 -17.37
C ILE A 267 -18.27 17.33 -16.94
N VAL A 268 -18.14 17.01 -15.66
CA VAL A 268 -17.03 16.18 -15.16
C VAL A 268 -17.04 14.80 -15.82
N SER A 269 -18.22 14.20 -16.02
CA SER A 269 -18.32 12.92 -16.73
C SER A 269 -17.87 13.01 -18.20
N LEU A 270 -17.92 14.20 -18.81
CA LEU A 270 -17.34 14.43 -20.14
C LEU A 270 -15.81 14.46 -20.09
N PHE A 271 -15.19 14.98 -19.03
CA PHE A 271 -13.73 14.92 -18.87
C PHE A 271 -13.24 13.48 -18.75
N ASP A 272 -14.00 12.61 -18.08
CA ASP A 272 -13.69 11.18 -17.97
C ASP A 272 -13.73 10.44 -19.34
N THR A 273 -14.29 11.05 -20.40
CA THR A 273 -14.25 10.47 -21.76
C THR A 273 -12.90 10.63 -22.45
N ALA A 274 -12.00 11.47 -21.90
CA ALA A 274 -10.67 11.63 -22.44
C ALA A 274 -9.90 10.31 -22.35
N ILE A 275 -9.41 9.82 -23.50
CA ILE A 275 -8.55 8.65 -23.54
C ILE A 275 -7.16 9.10 -23.08
N PRO A 276 -6.60 8.51 -22.02
CA PRO A 276 -5.25 8.86 -21.60
C PRO A 276 -4.27 8.49 -22.71
N VAL A 277 -3.36 9.41 -23.03
CA VAL A 277 -2.20 9.06 -23.85
C VAL A 277 -1.37 8.09 -23.01
N PRO A 278 -1.18 6.82 -23.44
CA PRO A 278 -0.41 5.86 -22.67
C PRO A 278 0.96 6.47 -22.42
N PRO A 279 1.32 6.73 -21.16
CA PRO A 279 2.62 7.28 -20.91
C PRO A 279 3.62 6.18 -21.25
N VAL A 280 4.62 6.52 -22.07
CA VAL A 280 5.74 5.63 -22.37
C VAL A 280 6.64 5.64 -21.13
N PHE A 281 6.23 4.98 -20.06
CA PHE A 281 7.07 4.75 -18.91
C PHE A 281 7.82 3.44 -19.11
N SER A 282 9.14 3.55 -19.26
CA SER A 282 10.02 2.43 -18.99
C SER A 282 9.91 2.09 -17.50
N SER A 283 9.74 0.81 -17.16
CA SER A 283 9.84 0.34 -15.78
C SER A 283 11.11 0.91 -15.13
N PRO A 284 11.03 1.48 -13.91
CA PRO A 284 12.20 2.02 -13.26
C PRO A 284 13.22 0.91 -13.00
N SER A 285 14.48 1.19 -13.27
CA SER A 285 15.54 0.23 -13.02
C SER A 285 15.70 -0.02 -11.52
N LEU A 286 15.92 -1.28 -11.16
CA LEU A 286 16.10 -1.75 -9.78
C LEU A 286 17.57 -1.67 -9.35
N ALA A 287 18.51 -1.73 -10.30
CA ALA A 287 19.93 -1.69 -10.03
C ALA A 287 20.69 -0.87 -11.08
N SER A 288 21.74 -0.18 -10.65
CA SER A 288 22.53 0.73 -11.47
C SER A 288 24.01 0.36 -11.41
N ASP A 289 24.72 0.51 -12.52
CA ASP A 289 26.19 0.42 -12.54
C ASP A 289 26.88 1.71 -12.05
N SER A 290 26.11 2.73 -11.69
CA SER A 290 26.64 3.92 -11.02
C SER A 290 27.08 3.59 -9.59
N LEU A 291 28.20 4.18 -9.17
CA LEU A 291 28.72 4.05 -7.81
C LEU A 291 27.96 4.92 -6.78
N LYS A 292 26.87 5.59 -7.20
CA LYS A 292 26.06 6.41 -6.31
C LYS A 292 25.20 5.51 -5.45
N THR A 293 25.52 5.45 -4.17
CA THR A 293 24.72 4.73 -3.19
C THR A 293 23.53 5.60 -2.77
N PRO A 294 22.30 5.06 -2.69
CA PRO A 294 21.21 5.79 -2.05
C PRO A 294 21.62 6.19 -0.63
N GLU A 295 21.48 7.48 -0.29
CA GLU A 295 21.88 7.99 1.02
C GLU A 295 21.09 7.29 2.14
N ASN A 296 19.79 7.12 1.93
CA ASN A 296 18.88 6.47 2.85
C ASN A 296 18.26 5.21 2.24
N ARG A 297 18.67 4.05 2.75
CA ARG A 297 18.10 2.74 2.36
C ARG A 297 16.88 2.32 3.19
N CYS A 298 16.41 3.17 4.09
CA CYS A 298 15.18 3.00 4.87
C CYS A 298 14.64 4.38 5.29
N GLY A 299 13.43 4.42 5.84
CA GLY A 299 12.81 5.66 6.32
C GLY A 299 12.56 6.66 5.18
N PHE A 300 12.83 7.94 5.43
CA PHE A 300 12.59 9.00 4.46
C PHE A 300 13.70 9.09 3.40
N GLN A 301 13.31 9.35 2.15
CA GLN A 301 14.24 9.66 1.07
C GLN A 301 14.77 11.09 1.19
N ASP A 302 15.93 11.34 0.58
CA ASP A 302 16.36 12.69 0.23
C ASP A 302 15.42 13.32 -0.82
N GLU A 303 15.58 14.63 -1.05
CA GLU A 303 14.70 15.41 -1.94
C GLU A 303 14.77 14.94 -3.39
N ASP A 304 15.99 14.73 -3.91
CA ASP A 304 16.21 14.41 -5.31
C ASP A 304 15.66 13.00 -5.63
N SER A 305 15.94 12.03 -4.75
CA SER A 305 15.39 10.67 -4.87
C SER A 305 13.86 10.67 -4.77
N TYR A 306 13.29 11.47 -3.87
CA TYR A 306 11.83 11.58 -3.73
C TYR A 306 11.18 12.12 -5.02
N GLU A 307 11.68 13.24 -5.55
CA GLU A 307 11.13 13.86 -6.77
C GLU A 307 11.32 12.99 -8.02
N GLN A 308 12.39 12.21 -8.07
CA GLN A 308 12.61 11.24 -9.12
C GLN A 308 11.65 10.05 -9.01
N ASP A 309 11.62 9.38 -7.85
CA ASP A 309 10.94 8.10 -7.69
C ASP A 309 9.42 8.25 -7.68
N ARG A 310 8.87 9.35 -7.14
CA ARG A 310 7.42 9.55 -7.04
C ARG A 310 6.71 9.45 -8.38
N LYS A 311 7.39 9.79 -9.49
CA LYS A 311 6.88 9.69 -10.87
C LYS A 311 6.63 8.25 -11.33
N SER A 312 7.06 7.26 -10.55
CA SER A 312 6.96 5.85 -10.89
C SER A 312 6.42 4.97 -9.77
N ILE A 313 6.07 5.52 -8.60
CA ILE A 313 5.44 4.77 -7.49
C ILE A 313 3.96 4.50 -7.84
N PHE A 314 3.77 3.52 -8.72
CA PHE A 314 2.47 2.96 -9.11
C PHE A 314 2.49 1.45 -8.90
N ILE A 315 1.32 0.86 -8.69
CA ILE A 315 1.21 -0.55 -8.31
C ILE A 315 1.80 -1.48 -9.39
N THR A 316 1.66 -1.10 -10.66
CA THR A 316 2.22 -1.81 -11.81
C THR A 316 3.76 -1.85 -11.80
N HIS A 317 4.41 -0.74 -11.43
CA HIS A 317 5.87 -0.65 -11.39
C HIS A 317 6.45 -1.29 -10.12
N ILE A 318 5.80 -1.11 -8.97
CA ILE A 318 6.28 -1.65 -7.68
C ILE A 318 6.26 -3.19 -7.67
N HIS A 319 5.23 -3.79 -8.27
CA HIS A 319 5.13 -5.24 -8.38
C HIS A 319 5.72 -5.80 -9.69
N CYS A 320 6.45 -4.97 -10.44
CA CYS A 320 7.23 -5.47 -11.59
C CYS A 320 8.38 -6.34 -11.07
N GLU A 321 8.50 -7.54 -11.61
CA GLU A 321 9.63 -8.44 -11.32
C GLU A 321 10.80 -8.10 -12.23
N GLY A 322 11.99 -7.96 -11.64
CA GLY A 322 13.23 -7.71 -12.37
C GLY A 322 14.32 -8.67 -11.93
N GLU A 323 15.09 -9.16 -12.91
CA GLU A 323 16.32 -9.94 -12.71
C GLU A 323 17.58 -9.05 -12.78
N GLU A 324 17.41 -7.74 -12.72
CA GLU A 324 18.50 -6.77 -12.87
C GLU A 324 19.55 -6.93 -11.76
N GLN A 325 20.82 -6.89 -12.15
CA GLN A 325 21.94 -6.76 -11.24
C GLN A 325 22.80 -5.59 -11.67
N GLY A 326 23.15 -4.74 -10.72
CA GLY A 326 24.00 -3.58 -10.91
C GLY A 326 25.12 -3.54 -9.88
N GLU A 327 25.97 -2.54 -10.00
CA GLU A 327 26.95 -2.25 -8.95
C GLU A 327 26.26 -1.86 -7.64
N GLU A 328 25.18 -1.08 -7.72
CA GLU A 328 24.34 -0.70 -6.58
C GLU A 328 22.83 -0.74 -6.88
N ILE A 329 22.02 -0.76 -5.82
CA ILE A 329 20.55 -0.61 -5.90
C ILE A 329 20.14 0.85 -6.15
N THR A 330 19.00 1.06 -6.80
CA THR A 330 18.43 2.40 -7.01
C THR A 330 17.62 2.88 -5.81
N SER A 331 17.35 4.19 -5.74
CA SER A 331 16.42 4.78 -4.78
C SER A 331 15.01 4.19 -4.92
N PHE A 332 14.57 3.96 -6.17
CA PHE A 332 13.29 3.32 -6.46
C PHE A 332 13.23 1.89 -5.90
N PHE A 333 14.31 1.10 -6.03
CA PHE A 333 14.38 -0.22 -5.43
C PHE A 333 14.21 -0.17 -3.91
N VAL A 334 14.83 0.81 -3.24
CA VAL A 334 14.64 1.02 -1.80
C VAL A 334 13.16 1.25 -1.50
N ARG A 335 12.48 2.13 -2.24
CA ARG A 335 11.05 2.40 -2.03
C ARG A 335 10.17 1.18 -2.28
N ARG A 336 10.45 0.42 -3.35
CA ARG A 336 9.80 -0.87 -3.61
C ARG A 336 9.98 -1.81 -2.41
N SER A 337 11.19 -1.96 -1.90
CA SER A 337 11.47 -2.84 -0.76
C SER A 337 10.74 -2.41 0.51
N VAL A 338 10.69 -1.11 0.82
CA VAL A 338 9.96 -0.58 1.98
C VAL A 338 8.46 -0.86 1.86
N TYR A 339 7.89 -0.64 0.68
CA TYR A 339 6.49 -0.96 0.41
C TYR A 339 6.22 -2.46 0.60
N LEU A 340 7.03 -3.33 -0.02
CA LEU A 340 6.84 -4.78 0.07
C LEU A 340 7.04 -5.33 1.49
N ALA A 341 7.83 -4.66 2.32
CA ALA A 341 7.95 -5.04 3.73
C ALA A 341 6.64 -4.81 4.50
N PHE A 342 5.88 -3.74 4.21
CA PHE A 342 4.59 -3.47 4.86
C PHE A 342 3.40 -4.20 4.24
N PHE A 343 3.41 -4.41 2.92
CA PHE A 343 2.23 -4.91 2.21
C PHE A 343 2.45 -6.29 1.58
N GLY A 344 3.68 -6.74 1.40
CA GLY A 344 3.97 -8.01 0.74
C GLY A 344 3.75 -7.95 -0.77
N ASN A 345 4.09 -9.06 -1.43
CA ASN A 345 3.93 -9.21 -2.87
C ASN A 345 2.50 -9.67 -3.21
N ILE A 346 1.97 -9.20 -4.35
CA ILE A 346 0.68 -9.66 -4.88
C ILE A 346 0.90 -10.95 -5.67
N ALA A 347 0.21 -12.01 -5.29
CA ALA A 347 0.27 -13.28 -6.01
C ALA A 347 -0.18 -13.10 -7.47
N ASN A 348 0.62 -13.59 -8.42
CA ASN A 348 0.40 -13.43 -9.86
C ASN A 348 0.38 -11.95 -10.34
N ALA A 349 1.09 -11.05 -9.65
CA ALA A 349 1.18 -9.64 -10.04
C ALA A 349 1.49 -9.44 -11.53
N ALA A 350 2.44 -10.17 -12.09
CA ALA A 350 2.79 -10.09 -13.52
C ALA A 350 1.58 -10.37 -14.44
N LYS A 351 0.69 -11.29 -14.07
CA LYS A 351 -0.53 -11.60 -14.82
C LYS A 351 -1.62 -10.56 -14.60
N ILE A 352 -1.74 -10.04 -13.39
CA ILE A 352 -2.73 -9.00 -13.04
C ILE A 352 -2.37 -7.70 -13.77
N PHE A 353 -1.10 -7.32 -13.74
CA PHE A 353 -0.63 -6.03 -14.23
C PHE A 353 -0.14 -6.05 -15.68
N SER A 354 -0.05 -7.21 -16.34
CA SER A 354 0.34 -7.28 -17.76
C SER A 354 -0.58 -6.46 -18.67
N GLU A 355 0.00 -5.91 -19.73
CA GLU A 355 -0.72 -5.21 -20.77
C GLU A 355 -1.34 -6.24 -21.72
N SER A 356 -2.67 -6.46 -21.64
CA SER A 356 -3.41 -7.16 -22.69
C SER A 356 -4.87 -6.69 -22.80
N GLN A 357 -5.10 -6.04 -23.94
CA GLN A 357 -6.33 -5.70 -24.69
C GLN A 357 -7.40 -4.83 -24.04
N VAL A 358 -7.37 -3.54 -24.41
CA VAL A 358 -8.55 -2.68 -24.53
C VAL A 358 -9.53 -3.38 -25.47
N THR A 359 -10.61 -3.94 -24.95
CA THR A 359 -11.74 -4.34 -25.78
C THR A 359 -12.51 -3.08 -26.18
N GLU A 360 -12.36 -2.66 -27.43
CA GLU A 360 -13.28 -1.73 -28.08
C GLU A 360 -14.72 -2.29 -28.00
N THR A 361 -15.57 -1.69 -27.17
CA THR A 361 -16.99 -2.05 -27.12
C THR A 361 -17.76 -1.22 -28.15
N ASN A 362 -17.95 -1.80 -29.34
CA ASN A 362 -18.80 -1.25 -30.39
C ASN A 362 -20.31 -1.41 -30.03
N GLY A 363 -20.96 -0.30 -29.66
CA GLY A 363 -22.27 0.19 -30.12
C GLY A 363 -23.53 -0.69 -30.27
N ARG A 364 -23.55 -1.99 -29.93
CA ARG A 364 -24.74 -2.86 -30.12
C ARG A 364 -25.33 -3.47 -28.85
N ASP A 365 -24.76 -3.19 -27.68
CA ASP A 365 -25.13 -3.87 -26.43
C ASP A 365 -26.37 -3.33 -25.71
N GLN A 366 -27.06 -2.32 -26.25
CA GLN A 366 -28.24 -1.75 -25.58
C GLN A 366 -29.52 -2.56 -25.80
N GLU A 367 -29.66 -3.28 -26.92
CA GLU A 367 -30.87 -4.08 -27.21
C GLU A 367 -30.83 -5.48 -26.57
N ILE A 368 -29.65 -6.08 -26.41
CA ILE A 368 -29.51 -7.41 -25.78
C ILE A 368 -29.70 -7.32 -24.25
N ARG A 369 -29.33 -6.18 -23.62
CA ARG A 369 -29.50 -5.96 -22.17
C ARG A 369 -30.96 -5.95 -21.72
N ALA A 370 -31.89 -5.49 -22.56
CA ALA A 370 -33.30 -5.44 -22.19
C ALA A 370 -33.95 -6.83 -22.16
N LEU A 371 -33.56 -7.72 -23.09
CA LEU A 371 -34.13 -9.07 -23.18
C LEU A 371 -33.56 -10.02 -22.12
N VAL A 372 -32.30 -9.85 -21.71
CA VAL A 372 -31.66 -10.66 -20.67
C VAL A 372 -32.17 -10.31 -19.27
N GLU A 373 -32.58 -9.06 -19.03
CA GLU A 373 -33.10 -8.62 -17.73
C GLU A 373 -34.49 -9.21 -17.43
N GLU A 374 -35.32 -9.41 -18.46
CA GLU A 374 -36.65 -10.01 -18.34
C GLU A 374 -36.58 -11.51 -18.04
N GLU A 375 -35.60 -12.21 -18.63
CA GLU A 375 -35.33 -13.63 -18.36
C GLU A 375 -34.66 -13.84 -16.97
N ARG A 376 -33.84 -12.89 -16.50
CA ARG A 376 -33.21 -12.93 -15.15
C ARG A 376 -34.21 -12.75 -14.02
N LEU A 377 -35.22 -11.88 -14.18
CA LEU A 377 -36.23 -11.66 -13.14
C LEU A 377 -37.10 -12.91 -12.91
N ALA A 378 -37.39 -13.68 -13.97
CA ALA A 378 -38.14 -14.93 -13.86
C ALA A 378 -37.34 -16.06 -13.16
N LEU A 379 -36.02 -16.07 -13.31
CA LEU A 379 -35.14 -17.08 -12.70
C LEU A 379 -34.89 -16.81 -11.20
N VAL A 380 -34.74 -15.53 -10.83
CA VAL A 380 -34.57 -15.11 -9.42
C VAL A 380 -35.83 -15.38 -8.59
N GLU A 381 -37.01 -15.28 -9.19
CA GLU A 381 -38.28 -15.61 -8.53
C GLU A 381 -38.42 -17.12 -8.26
N GLN A 382 -37.85 -17.99 -9.11
CA GLN A 382 -37.78 -19.44 -8.86
C GLN A 382 -36.74 -19.83 -7.80
N GLU A 383 -35.60 -19.13 -7.76
CA GLU A 383 -34.47 -19.46 -6.88
C GLU A 383 -34.68 -18.96 -5.44
N MET A 384 -35.45 -17.87 -5.26
CA MET A 384 -35.90 -17.42 -3.94
C MET A 384 -36.91 -18.37 -3.27
N ILE A 385 -37.62 -19.21 -4.04
CA ILE A 385 -38.54 -20.22 -3.49
C ILE A 385 -37.78 -21.45 -2.96
N SER A 386 -36.56 -21.72 -3.45
CA SER A 386 -35.75 -22.89 -3.01
C SER A 386 -34.82 -22.64 -1.82
N LEU A 387 -34.51 -21.39 -1.45
CA LEU A 387 -33.54 -21.07 -0.39
C LEU A 387 -34.15 -20.96 1.03
N VAL A 388 -35.39 -21.43 1.22
CA VAL A 388 -36.02 -21.51 2.55
C VAL A 388 -35.58 -22.76 3.34
N GLU A 389 -34.82 -23.69 2.75
CA GLU A 389 -34.38 -24.91 3.44
C GLU A 389 -32.86 -25.19 3.29
N GLU A 390 -32.20 -25.24 4.46
CA GLU A 390 -30.95 -25.94 4.82
C GLU A 390 -29.56 -25.30 4.62
N GLY A 391 -28.90 -25.04 5.77
CA GLY A 391 -27.44 -24.93 5.94
C GLY A 391 -27.10 -24.92 7.44
N THR A 392 -26.39 -25.94 7.94
CA THR A 392 -26.32 -26.25 9.39
C THR A 392 -25.23 -25.46 10.15
N PRO A 393 -25.50 -25.00 11.40
CA PRO A 393 -24.63 -24.08 12.16
C PRO A 393 -23.29 -24.63 12.67
N ALA A 394 -22.97 -25.91 12.47
CA ALA A 394 -21.90 -26.59 13.20
C ALA A 394 -20.49 -26.36 12.61
N GLU A 395 -20.35 -26.15 11.30
CA GLU A 395 -19.05 -25.97 10.65
C GLU A 395 -18.48 -24.55 10.84
N VAL A 396 -19.36 -23.54 10.88
CA VAL A 396 -18.99 -22.13 11.11
C VAL A 396 -18.46 -21.90 12.54
N GLU A 397 -18.95 -22.66 13.51
CA GLU A 397 -18.53 -22.53 14.91
C GLU A 397 -17.14 -23.17 15.15
N LEU A 398 -16.78 -24.21 14.38
CA LEU A 398 -15.49 -24.89 14.48
C LEU A 398 -14.33 -23.98 14.02
N GLU A 399 -14.50 -23.28 12.90
CA GLU A 399 -13.50 -22.32 12.39
C GLU A 399 -13.33 -21.07 13.28
N ARG A 400 -14.37 -20.70 14.04
CA ARG A 400 -14.28 -19.61 15.03
C ARG A 400 -13.48 -20.05 16.25
N LEU A 401 -13.65 -21.28 16.71
CA LEU A 401 -12.93 -21.82 17.86
C LEU A 401 -11.42 -21.98 17.59
N GLU A 402 -11.03 -22.38 16.37
CA GLU A 402 -9.62 -22.49 15.98
C GLU A 402 -8.89 -21.12 15.97
N ARG A 403 -9.54 -20.07 15.46
CA ARG A 403 -8.99 -18.69 15.48
C ARG A 403 -8.78 -18.16 16.90
N VAL A 404 -9.75 -18.41 17.80
CA VAL A 404 -9.65 -17.98 19.20
C VAL A 404 -8.53 -18.72 19.96
N GLN A 405 -8.24 -19.98 19.61
CA GLN A 405 -7.11 -20.72 20.20
C GLN A 405 -5.76 -20.19 19.71
N GLN A 406 -5.64 -19.84 18.42
CA GLN A 406 -4.44 -19.21 17.87
C GLN A 406 -4.15 -17.84 18.50
N GLU A 407 -5.18 -17.03 18.73
CA GLU A 407 -5.04 -15.74 19.42
C GLU A 407 -4.61 -15.90 20.88
N ARG A 408 -5.15 -16.90 21.59
CA ARG A 408 -4.76 -17.20 22.98
C ARG A 408 -3.31 -17.65 23.09
N PHE A 409 -2.86 -18.51 22.17
CA PHE A 409 -1.46 -18.97 22.15
C PHE A 409 -0.48 -17.82 21.97
N VAL A 410 -0.82 -16.83 21.13
CA VAL A 410 0.03 -15.64 20.91
C VAL A 410 0.05 -14.74 22.14
N GLN A 411 -1.06 -14.61 22.87
CA GLN A 411 -1.11 -13.85 24.13
C GLN A 411 -0.27 -14.51 25.23
N GLU A 412 -0.39 -15.83 25.41
CA GLU A 412 0.41 -16.58 26.40
C GLU A 412 1.92 -16.50 26.09
N TRP A 413 2.30 -16.49 24.81
CA TRP A 413 3.69 -16.31 24.39
C TRP A 413 4.24 -14.92 24.75
N ILE A 414 3.41 -13.88 24.60
CA ILE A 414 3.78 -12.50 24.97
C ILE A 414 3.88 -12.34 26.49
N GLU A 415 2.97 -12.93 27.26
CA GLU A 415 3.00 -12.86 28.72
C GLU A 415 4.21 -13.60 29.31
N GLN A 416 4.62 -14.73 28.73
CA GLN A 416 5.82 -15.46 29.16
C GLN A 416 7.12 -14.72 28.82
N ASP A 417 7.18 -14.01 27.69
CA ASP A 417 8.33 -13.16 27.32
C ASP A 417 8.42 -11.91 28.21
N TRP A 418 7.27 -11.34 28.58
CA TRP A 418 7.16 -10.20 29.49
C TRP A 418 7.60 -10.54 30.93
N LEU A 419 7.14 -11.67 31.47
CA LEU A 419 7.60 -12.19 32.77
C LEU A 419 9.09 -12.55 32.79
N GLY A 420 9.62 -13.05 31.66
CA GLY A 420 11.04 -13.34 31.51
C GLY A 420 11.93 -12.09 31.54
N GLN A 421 11.47 -10.98 30.97
CA GLN A 421 12.19 -9.71 30.98
C GLN A 421 12.09 -8.97 32.32
N GLU A 422 10.95 -9.06 33.03
CA GLU A 422 10.76 -8.40 34.32
C GLU A 422 11.57 -9.06 35.45
N ILE A 423 11.78 -10.38 35.38
CA ILE A 423 12.68 -11.11 36.31
C ILE A 423 14.15 -10.70 36.08
N LEU A 424 14.56 -10.49 34.83
CA LEU A 424 15.92 -10.04 34.47
C LEU A 424 16.18 -8.57 34.87
N GLU A 425 15.15 -7.73 34.92
CA GLU A 425 15.24 -6.34 35.38
C GLU A 425 15.22 -6.20 36.92
N GLN A 426 14.77 -7.22 37.66
CA GLN A 426 14.81 -7.21 39.14
C GLN A 426 16.07 -7.87 39.73
N GLU A 427 16.83 -8.64 38.94
CA GLU A 427 18.08 -9.30 39.35
C GLU A 427 19.37 -8.57 38.89
N ALA A 428 19.25 -7.39 38.26
CA ALA A 428 20.36 -6.52 37.82
C ALA A 428 20.29 -5.13 38.48
#